data_AF-A0A971MDB6-F1
#
_entry.id   AF-A0A971MDB6-F1
#
_cell.length_a   1.000
_cell.length_b   1.000
_cell.length_c   1.000
_cell.angle_alpha   90.00
_cell.angle_beta   90.00
_cell.angle_gamma   90.00
#
_symmetry.space_group_name_H-M   'P 1'
#
loop_
_entity.id
_entity.type
_entity.pdbx_description
1 polymer ?
#
loop_
_entity_poly.entity_id
_entity_poly.type
_entity_poly.pdbx_seq_one_letter_code
_entity_poly.pdbx_strand_id
1 'polypeptide(L)'
;MKKNYSIRESVFIKDSLNNSFMLFKDNNENLLFNKINIDNSSMIIDKDIMDFSATIDENNRLHLLYLNKSGELIYCTYSENAWHKNLIGRLDIQSNMYKYLTLLIHKNTINIFYATANIINLNLWTIEHIVKNIDNWQKHVVTNIFSDKTLDPFYIDQDEFGNIYLVYSGKESVHYNVYYLFFNTFNKKWAPNPTKISSSFVDNILPYIFVDTQNNVHILWYCSNNGEYLLKYKRFSSIGEDKFHWREIKLPKITGSNSHALMLEKYNRLNILYAERNEIYNLVSNDHGNSWILEDKTSIVNHPLYLVQYYNLSLNRLRHKINHYYGSIDKASISFYCDDFHEDLKEFNEFKAASLKGEKDSVKDDIKDSINLEEKENKAKSQAPKDELEKLKKDLVELKDQVKLIKKDIKLIKDKLQNIEERTKNRMGFLKIKK
;
A
#
# COMPACT_ATOMS: atom_id res chain seq x y z
N MET A 1 -7.78 15.56 -29.93
CA MET A 1 -8.64 15.58 -28.72
C MET A 1 -8.09 14.57 -27.72
N LYS A 2 -7.58 15.01 -26.56
CA LYS A 2 -7.17 14.08 -25.48
C LYS A 2 -8.45 13.46 -24.91
N LYS A 3 -8.66 12.15 -25.10
CA LYS A 3 -9.71 11.41 -24.37
C LYS A 3 -9.38 11.56 -22.88
N ASN A 4 -10.23 12.26 -22.14
CA ASN A 4 -10.07 12.37 -20.69
C ASN A 4 -10.62 11.07 -20.10
N TYR A 5 -9.74 10.11 -19.81
CA TYR A 5 -10.14 8.84 -19.22
C TYR A 5 -10.49 9.10 -17.75
N SER A 6 -11.75 8.90 -17.35
CA SER A 6 -12.13 8.94 -15.94
C SER A 6 -11.56 7.69 -15.26
N ILE A 7 -10.53 7.89 -14.44
CA ILE A 7 -10.01 6.82 -13.57
C ILE A 7 -11.02 6.62 -12.44
N ARG A 8 -11.38 5.36 -12.18
CA ARG A 8 -12.25 4.98 -11.07
C ARG A 8 -11.43 4.31 -9.97
N GLU A 9 -11.80 4.57 -8.73
CA GLU A 9 -11.17 3.95 -7.56
C GLU A 9 -11.97 2.72 -7.12
N SER A 10 -11.24 1.70 -6.66
CA SER A 10 -11.80 0.47 -6.12
C SER A 10 -10.79 -0.17 -5.18
N VAL A 11 -11.25 -1.07 -4.32
CA VAL A 11 -10.39 -1.83 -3.42
C VAL A 11 -10.53 -3.31 -3.73
N PHE A 12 -9.40 -3.97 -3.95
CA PHE A 12 -9.30 -5.41 -4.11
C PHE A 12 -8.47 -6.00 -2.95
N ILE A 13 -9.02 -7.01 -2.29
CA ILE A 13 -8.42 -7.63 -1.11
C ILE A 13 -8.38 -9.13 -1.31
N LYS A 14 -7.22 -9.74 -1.12
CA LYS A 14 -7.03 -11.17 -1.03
C LYS A 14 -6.57 -11.55 0.38
N ASP A 15 -7.32 -12.42 1.04
CA ASP A 15 -6.97 -12.90 2.37
C ASP A 15 -5.88 -13.98 2.33
N SER A 16 -5.46 -14.48 3.50
CA SER A 16 -4.43 -15.52 3.57
C SER A 16 -4.89 -16.89 3.07
N LEU A 17 -6.19 -17.08 2.84
CA LEU A 17 -6.81 -18.31 2.33
C LEU A 17 -7.06 -18.23 0.82
N ASN A 18 -6.58 -17.18 0.15
CA ASN A 18 -6.83 -16.88 -1.26
C ASN A 18 -8.29 -16.56 -1.60
N ASN A 19 -9.11 -16.20 -0.62
CA ASN A 19 -10.40 -15.61 -0.89
C ASN A 19 -10.24 -14.17 -1.35
N SER A 20 -10.97 -13.80 -2.38
CA SER A 20 -10.86 -12.48 -3.02
C SER A 20 -12.13 -11.68 -2.83
N PHE A 21 -11.96 -10.43 -2.45
CA PHE A 21 -13.01 -9.49 -2.13
C PHE A 21 -12.81 -8.19 -2.90
N MET A 22 -13.91 -7.61 -3.38
CA MET A 22 -13.88 -6.34 -4.10
C MET A 22 -14.90 -5.37 -3.49
N LEU A 23 -14.44 -4.15 -3.22
CA LEU A 23 -15.27 -3.05 -2.76
C LEU A 23 -15.19 -1.89 -3.74
N PHE A 24 -16.34 -1.37 -4.13
CA PHE A 24 -16.43 -0.25 -5.07
C PHE A 24 -17.76 0.49 -4.89
N LYS A 25 -17.77 1.74 -5.36
CA LYS A 25 -18.96 2.56 -5.43
C LYS A 25 -19.59 2.47 -6.82
N ASP A 26 -20.87 2.17 -6.92
CA ASP A 26 -21.58 2.21 -8.21
C ASP A 26 -21.93 3.65 -8.65
N ASN A 27 -22.53 3.77 -9.83
CA ASN A 27 -22.96 5.07 -10.36
C ASN A 27 -24.11 5.71 -9.56
N ASN A 28 -24.81 4.94 -8.71
CA ASN A 28 -25.87 5.40 -7.82
C ASN A 28 -25.34 5.70 -6.41
N GLU A 29 -24.01 5.73 -6.24
CA GLU A 29 -23.32 5.94 -4.98
C GLU A 29 -23.63 4.90 -3.89
N ASN A 30 -24.04 3.70 -4.28
CA ASN A 30 -24.10 2.56 -3.39
C ASN A 30 -22.70 1.99 -3.19
N LEU A 31 -22.35 1.62 -1.96
CA LEU A 31 -21.13 0.88 -1.68
C LEU A 31 -21.42 -0.63 -1.78
N LEU A 32 -20.79 -1.29 -2.75
CA LEU A 32 -20.92 -2.71 -2.98
C LEU A 32 -19.73 -3.49 -2.43
N PHE A 33 -20.01 -4.72 -2.04
CA PHE A 33 -19.03 -5.71 -1.63
C PHE A 33 -19.30 -7.02 -2.35
N ASN A 34 -18.32 -7.46 -3.13
CA ASN A 34 -18.35 -8.69 -3.90
C ASN A 34 -17.36 -9.70 -3.32
N LYS A 35 -17.79 -10.95 -3.18
CA LYS A 35 -16.94 -12.09 -2.80
C LYS A 35 -16.66 -12.92 -4.04
N ILE A 36 -15.50 -12.75 -4.65
CA ILE A 36 -15.17 -13.29 -5.97
C ILE A 36 -14.88 -14.80 -5.87
N ASN A 37 -13.86 -15.18 -5.10
CA ASN A 37 -13.41 -16.57 -5.03
C ASN A 37 -14.05 -17.35 -3.86
N ILE A 38 -15.32 -17.06 -3.52
CA ILE A 38 -16.04 -17.73 -2.43
C ILE A 38 -17.38 -18.26 -2.93
N ASP A 39 -18.34 -17.36 -3.13
CA ASP A 39 -19.70 -17.67 -3.53
C ASP A 39 -20.19 -16.78 -4.70
N ASN A 40 -19.32 -15.92 -5.24
CA ASN A 40 -19.66 -14.90 -6.23
C ASN A 40 -20.86 -14.02 -5.81
N SER A 41 -21.07 -13.86 -4.49
CA SER A 41 -22.14 -13.02 -3.97
C SER A 41 -21.75 -11.54 -4.04
N SER A 42 -22.76 -10.70 -4.25
CA SER A 42 -22.66 -9.25 -4.21
C SER A 42 -23.69 -8.72 -3.23
N MET A 43 -23.29 -7.78 -2.38
CA MET A 43 -24.18 -7.10 -1.46
C MET A 43 -23.95 -5.59 -1.46
N ILE A 44 -25.02 -4.84 -1.21
CA ILE A 44 -24.94 -3.41 -0.92
C ILE A 44 -24.71 -3.26 0.58
N ILE A 45 -23.60 -2.64 0.97
CA ILE A 45 -23.27 -2.36 2.39
C ILE A 45 -24.06 -1.15 2.89
N ASP A 46 -24.08 -0.08 2.08
CA ASP A 46 -24.76 1.17 2.39
C ASP A 46 -24.99 2.01 1.12
N LYS A 47 -25.79 3.07 1.26
CA LYS A 47 -26.19 3.98 0.17
C LYS A 47 -25.74 5.41 0.44
N ASP A 48 -25.81 6.25 -0.60
CA ASP A 48 -25.46 7.68 -0.53
C ASP A 48 -24.04 7.93 -0.02
N ILE A 49 -23.08 7.18 -0.58
CA ILE A 49 -21.69 7.16 -0.12
C ILE A 49 -20.87 8.24 -0.82
N MET A 50 -20.29 9.12 -0.02
CA MET A 50 -19.39 10.17 -0.51
C MET A 50 -18.03 9.58 -0.85
N ASP A 51 -17.42 8.89 0.12
CA ASP A 51 -16.05 8.33 0.01
C ASP A 51 -15.91 7.08 0.89
N PHE A 52 -14.97 6.19 0.55
CA PHE A 52 -14.70 4.97 1.31
C PHE A 52 -13.25 4.49 1.18
N SER A 53 -12.79 3.72 2.15
CA SER A 53 -11.51 3.02 2.12
C SER A 53 -11.62 1.69 2.86
N ALA A 54 -10.95 0.66 2.36
CA ALA A 54 -10.99 -0.67 2.94
C ALA A 54 -9.60 -1.32 2.97
N THR A 55 -9.40 -2.23 3.92
CA THR A 55 -8.16 -2.97 4.10
C THR A 55 -8.42 -4.28 4.85
N ILE A 56 -7.36 -5.05 5.10
CA ILE A 56 -7.42 -6.31 5.83
C ILE A 56 -6.29 -6.36 6.87
N ASP A 57 -6.59 -6.82 8.07
CA ASP A 57 -5.59 -6.99 9.13
C ASP A 57 -4.88 -8.35 9.06
N GLU A 58 -3.85 -8.53 9.88
CA GLU A 58 -3.08 -9.77 9.97
C GLU A 58 -3.88 -10.99 10.46
N ASN A 59 -5.11 -10.79 10.93
CA ASN A 59 -6.02 -11.85 11.39
C ASN A 59 -7.12 -12.17 10.37
N ASN A 60 -6.95 -11.79 9.10
CA ASN A 60 -7.93 -11.94 8.01
C ASN A 60 -9.27 -11.20 8.24
N ARG A 61 -9.30 -10.19 9.12
CA ARG A 61 -10.50 -9.39 9.31
C ARG A 61 -10.51 -8.25 8.30
N LEU A 62 -11.60 -8.13 7.55
CA LEU A 62 -11.79 -6.99 6.65
C LEU A 62 -12.21 -5.77 7.46
N HIS A 63 -11.62 -4.64 7.13
CA HIS A 63 -11.90 -3.34 7.70
C HIS A 63 -12.39 -2.41 6.61
N LEU A 64 -13.44 -1.68 6.90
CA LEU A 64 -14.03 -0.71 5.99
C LEU A 64 -14.28 0.59 6.74
N LEU A 65 -14.04 1.70 6.07
CA LEU A 65 -14.36 3.04 6.51
C LEU A 65 -15.12 3.74 5.38
N TYR A 66 -16.21 4.42 5.70
CA TYR A 66 -16.92 5.24 4.72
C TYR A 66 -17.55 6.47 5.34
N LEU A 67 -17.76 7.48 4.49
CA LEU A 67 -18.49 8.70 4.78
C LEU A 67 -19.73 8.76 3.91
N ASN A 68 -20.91 8.91 4.50
CA ASN A 68 -22.17 9.05 3.76
C ASN A 68 -22.59 10.54 3.62
N LYS A 69 -23.62 10.79 2.80
CA LYS A 69 -24.20 12.13 2.56
C LYS A 69 -24.99 12.70 3.75
N SER A 70 -25.13 11.98 4.86
CA SER A 70 -25.62 12.56 6.13
C SER A 70 -24.47 13.07 7.03
N GLY A 71 -23.22 12.91 6.57
CA GLY A 71 -22.01 13.31 7.27
C GLY A 71 -21.53 12.28 8.30
N GLU A 72 -22.10 11.08 8.35
CA GLU A 72 -21.68 10.04 9.29
C GLU A 72 -20.43 9.33 8.79
N LEU A 73 -19.37 9.38 9.61
CA LEU A 73 -18.14 8.64 9.40
C LEU A 73 -18.27 7.29 10.13
N ILE A 74 -18.38 6.21 9.36
CA ILE A 74 -18.71 4.89 9.86
C ILE A 74 -17.53 3.94 9.59
N TYR A 75 -17.12 3.23 10.63
CA TYR A 75 -16.12 2.18 10.57
C TYR A 75 -16.76 0.82 10.78
N CYS A 76 -16.40 -0.14 9.94
CA CYS A 76 -16.98 -1.47 9.92
C CYS A 76 -15.91 -2.55 9.97
N THR A 77 -16.24 -3.65 10.62
CA THR A 77 -15.47 -4.90 10.54
C THR A 77 -16.33 -6.01 9.98
N TYR A 78 -15.75 -6.85 9.13
CA TYR A 78 -16.42 -8.04 8.61
C TYR A 78 -16.08 -9.26 9.46
N SER A 79 -17.09 -9.90 10.03
CA SER A 79 -16.98 -11.17 10.77
C SER A 79 -18.28 -11.95 10.69
N GLU A 80 -18.22 -13.28 10.79
CA GLU A 80 -19.42 -14.15 10.79
C GLU A 80 -20.37 -13.90 9.59
N ASN A 81 -19.79 -13.62 8.42
CA ASN A 81 -20.49 -13.23 7.20
C ASN A 81 -21.30 -11.92 7.25
N ALA A 82 -21.13 -11.08 8.28
CA ALA A 82 -21.84 -9.83 8.45
C ALA A 82 -20.89 -8.64 8.67
N TRP A 83 -21.36 -7.44 8.30
CA TRP A 83 -20.68 -6.18 8.60
C TRP A 83 -21.17 -5.62 9.93
N HIS A 84 -20.25 -5.44 10.88
CA HIS A 84 -20.53 -4.78 12.15
C HIS A 84 -20.14 -3.31 12.05
N LYS A 85 -21.14 -2.41 12.10
CA LYS A 85 -20.96 -0.97 11.89
C LYS A 85 -20.76 -0.24 13.22
N ASN A 86 -19.86 0.73 13.24
CA ASN A 86 -19.61 1.62 14.38
C ASN A 86 -19.48 3.07 13.91
N LEU A 87 -20.30 3.97 14.46
CA LEU A 87 -20.25 5.40 14.17
C LEU A 87 -19.04 6.03 14.89
N ILE A 88 -18.07 6.54 14.14
CA ILE A 88 -16.92 7.24 14.70
C ILE A 88 -17.30 8.68 15.07
N GLY A 89 -18.08 9.33 14.21
CA GLY A 89 -18.52 10.71 14.42
C GLY A 89 -19.31 11.25 13.25
N ARG A 90 -19.79 12.48 13.39
CA ARG A 90 -20.49 13.21 12.33
C ARG A 90 -19.68 14.42 11.89
N LEU A 91 -19.34 14.46 10.61
CA LEU A 91 -18.61 15.54 9.96
C LEU A 91 -19.59 16.59 9.43
N ASP A 92 -19.26 17.87 9.58
CA ASP A 92 -20.06 18.96 9.03
C ASP A 92 -19.79 19.09 7.53
N ILE A 93 -20.61 18.39 6.74
CA ILE A 93 -20.61 18.42 5.27
C ILE A 93 -21.36 19.62 4.67
N GLN A 94 -22.06 20.41 5.51
CA GLN A 94 -22.79 21.60 5.04
C GLN A 94 -21.84 22.79 4.86
N SER A 95 -20.84 22.90 5.74
CA SER A 95 -19.85 23.98 5.70
C SER A 95 -18.51 23.55 5.13
N ASN A 96 -18.23 22.24 5.04
CA ASN A 96 -16.93 21.71 4.62
C ASN A 96 -17.05 20.63 3.55
N MET A 97 -16.05 20.57 2.69
CA MET A 97 -15.82 19.45 1.78
C MET A 97 -14.82 18.48 2.40
N TYR A 98 -14.99 17.18 2.14
CA TYR A 98 -14.09 16.12 2.57
C TYR A 98 -13.66 15.29 1.36
N LYS A 99 -12.39 14.90 1.30
CA LYS A 99 -11.82 14.10 0.20
C LYS A 99 -10.75 13.14 0.69
N TYR A 100 -10.50 12.10 -0.10
CA TYR A 100 -9.35 11.19 0.03
C TYR A 100 -9.36 10.45 1.36
N LEU A 101 -10.53 9.93 1.72
CA LEU A 101 -10.69 9.12 2.92
C LEU A 101 -9.78 7.89 2.80
N THR A 102 -8.85 7.71 3.74
CA THR A 102 -7.91 6.59 3.72
C THR A 102 -7.84 5.90 5.06
N LEU A 103 -7.88 4.58 5.05
CA LEU A 103 -7.80 3.71 6.22
C LEU A 103 -6.47 2.94 6.20
N LEU A 104 -5.72 3.03 7.30
CA LEU A 104 -4.53 2.22 7.54
C LEU A 104 -4.64 1.49 8.88
N ILE A 105 -4.44 0.17 8.84
CA ILE A 105 -4.37 -0.68 10.03
C ILE A 105 -2.93 -1.13 10.23
N HIS A 106 -2.41 -0.94 11.43
CA HIS A 106 -1.13 -1.51 11.86
C HIS A 106 -1.29 -2.13 13.24
N LYS A 107 -1.18 -3.46 13.33
CA LYS A 107 -1.48 -4.23 14.54
C LYS A 107 -2.89 -3.88 15.04
N ASN A 108 -3.01 -3.32 16.24
CA ASN A 108 -4.30 -2.93 16.84
C ASN A 108 -4.60 -1.42 16.72
N THR A 109 -3.83 -0.67 15.95
CA THR A 109 -4.04 0.76 15.76
C THR A 109 -4.77 1.03 14.45
N ILE A 110 -5.86 1.79 14.53
CA ILE A 110 -6.63 2.26 13.38
C ILE A 110 -6.21 3.69 13.09
N ASN A 111 -5.74 3.97 11.88
CA ASN A 111 -5.36 5.30 11.43
C ASN A 111 -6.29 5.70 10.27
N ILE A 112 -6.93 6.85 10.40
CA ILE A 112 -7.90 7.39 9.45
C ILE A 112 -7.41 8.75 8.99
N PHE A 113 -7.39 8.94 7.67
CA PHE A 113 -6.96 10.17 7.04
C PHE A 113 -8.05 10.71 6.14
N TYR A 114 -8.15 12.03 6.07
CA TYR A 114 -8.93 12.73 5.05
C TYR A 114 -8.44 14.16 4.92
N ALA A 115 -8.72 14.77 3.78
CA ALA A 115 -8.54 16.19 3.56
C ALA A 115 -9.87 16.93 3.73
N THR A 116 -9.85 18.09 4.37
CA THR A 116 -11.02 18.94 4.57
C THR A 116 -10.76 20.39 4.16
N ALA A 117 -11.75 21.07 3.59
CA ALA A 117 -11.70 22.49 3.31
C ALA A 117 -13.07 23.13 3.57
N ASN A 118 -13.07 24.36 4.07
CA ASN A 118 -14.30 25.12 4.23
C ASN A 118 -14.81 25.59 2.87
N ILE A 119 -16.11 25.44 2.61
CA ILE A 119 -16.73 25.77 1.31
C ILE A 119 -16.58 27.26 0.95
N ILE A 120 -16.47 28.14 1.94
CA ILE A 120 -16.23 29.59 1.74
C ILE A 120 -14.77 29.86 1.34
N ASN A 121 -13.82 29.03 1.81
CA ASN A 121 -12.40 29.16 1.50
C ASN A 121 -11.80 27.83 1.00
N LEU A 122 -12.14 27.49 -0.24
CA LEU A 122 -11.65 26.28 -0.92
C LEU A 122 -10.15 26.31 -1.25
N ASN A 123 -9.46 27.41 -0.96
CA ASN A 123 -8.04 27.52 -1.22
C ASN A 123 -7.17 27.01 -0.06
N LEU A 124 -7.77 26.73 1.10
CA LEU A 124 -7.08 26.21 2.27
C LEU A 124 -7.66 24.85 2.65
N TRP A 125 -6.90 23.81 2.33
CA TRP A 125 -7.18 22.43 2.72
C TRP A 125 -6.38 22.05 3.95
N THR A 126 -6.93 21.15 4.77
CA THR A 126 -6.27 20.59 5.94
C THR A 126 -6.28 19.08 5.82
N ILE A 127 -5.13 18.43 5.93
CA ILE A 127 -5.08 16.97 6.12
C ILE A 127 -5.21 16.68 7.61
N GLU A 128 -6.15 15.82 7.96
CA GLU A 128 -6.39 15.41 9.35
C GLU A 128 -6.12 13.91 9.51
N HIS A 129 -5.61 13.56 10.69
CA HIS A 129 -5.32 12.19 11.09
C HIS A 129 -6.09 11.86 12.36
N ILE A 130 -7.02 10.92 12.28
CA ILE A 130 -7.71 10.33 13.43
C ILE A 130 -7.08 8.98 13.73
N VAL A 131 -6.56 8.80 14.95
CA VAL A 131 -5.98 7.55 15.42
C VAL A 131 -6.82 6.94 16.53
N LYS A 132 -7.17 5.66 16.41
CA LYS A 132 -7.72 4.85 17.50
C LYS A 132 -6.60 4.02 18.12
N ASN A 133 -6.31 4.29 19.38
CA ASN A 133 -5.61 3.34 20.24
C ASN A 133 -6.64 2.61 21.12
N ILE A 134 -6.21 1.62 21.91
CA ILE A 134 -7.03 0.66 22.66
C ILE A 134 -8.38 1.25 23.15
N ASP A 135 -8.39 2.42 23.81
CA ASP A 135 -9.63 3.01 24.34
C ASP A 135 -9.99 4.41 23.81
N ASN A 136 -9.09 5.10 23.10
CA ASN A 136 -9.27 6.52 22.81
C ASN A 136 -9.02 6.85 21.33
N TRP A 137 -9.94 7.64 20.78
CA TRP A 137 -9.78 8.33 19.52
C TRP A 137 -9.06 9.66 19.74
N GLN A 138 -8.02 9.93 18.97
CA GLN A 138 -7.30 11.19 18.98
C GLN A 138 -7.28 11.76 17.57
N LYS A 139 -7.51 13.07 17.45
CA LYS A 139 -7.49 13.78 16.18
C LYS A 139 -6.31 14.74 16.14
N HIS A 140 -5.58 14.71 15.04
CA HIS A 140 -4.42 15.55 14.78
C HIS A 140 -4.60 16.28 13.45
N VAL A 141 -4.26 17.57 13.43
CA VAL A 141 -4.01 18.28 12.18
C VAL A 141 -2.61 17.87 11.71
N VAL A 142 -2.52 17.33 10.49
CA VAL A 142 -1.24 16.90 9.90
C VAL A 142 -0.54 18.10 9.28
N THR A 143 -1.24 18.80 8.38
CA THR A 143 -0.73 20.00 7.70
C THR A 143 -1.86 20.76 7.02
N ASN A 144 -1.59 22.04 6.74
CA ASN A 144 -2.42 22.88 5.90
C ASN A 144 -1.82 22.96 4.49
N ILE A 145 -2.68 23.02 3.48
CA ILE A 145 -2.32 23.00 2.07
C ILE A 145 -3.03 24.15 1.38
N PHE A 146 -2.24 25.01 0.71
CA PHE A 146 -2.79 26.00 -0.20
C PHE A 146 -3.01 25.37 -1.56
N SER A 147 -4.17 25.61 -2.18
CA SER A 147 -4.50 25.06 -3.51
C SER A 147 -5.51 25.96 -4.25
N ASP A 148 -5.68 25.78 -5.56
CA ASP A 148 -6.64 26.54 -6.39
C ASP A 148 -8.00 25.84 -6.45
N LYS A 149 -8.72 25.80 -5.33
CA LYS A 149 -10.05 25.18 -5.12
C LYS A 149 -10.12 23.66 -5.25
N THR A 150 -9.35 23.05 -6.13
CA THR A 150 -9.19 21.60 -6.24
C THR A 150 -7.98 21.16 -5.43
N LEU A 151 -7.98 19.93 -4.92
CA LEU A 151 -6.86 19.33 -4.22
C LEU A 151 -6.48 18.07 -5.00
N ASP A 152 -5.19 17.83 -5.26
CA ASP A 152 -4.74 16.53 -5.76
C ASP A 152 -4.78 15.49 -4.63
N PRO A 153 -4.97 14.19 -4.93
CA PRO A 153 -4.87 13.15 -3.92
C PRO A 153 -3.53 13.24 -3.17
N PHE A 154 -3.59 13.14 -1.84
CA PHE A 154 -2.41 12.80 -1.05
C PHE A 154 -2.29 11.27 -0.98
N TYR A 155 -1.07 10.78 -0.84
CA TYR A 155 -0.82 9.35 -0.68
C TYR A 155 -0.08 9.09 0.61
N ILE A 156 -0.37 7.94 1.21
CA ILE A 156 0.24 7.45 2.43
C ILE A 156 0.72 6.03 2.27
N ASP A 157 1.82 5.71 2.95
CA ASP A 157 2.32 4.35 3.11
C ASP A 157 3.02 4.22 4.47
N GLN A 158 3.29 3.00 4.92
CA GLN A 158 3.92 2.72 6.20
C GLN A 158 5.10 1.76 6.06
N ASP A 159 6.07 1.92 6.96
CA ASP A 159 7.16 0.96 7.14
C ASP A 159 6.75 -0.22 8.05
N GLU A 160 7.63 -1.20 8.18
CA GLU A 160 7.39 -2.38 9.03
C GLU A 160 7.20 -2.03 10.52
N PHE A 161 7.69 -0.87 10.95
CA PHE A 161 7.59 -0.40 12.33
C PHE A 161 6.28 0.35 12.60
N GLY A 162 5.52 0.67 11.55
CA GLY A 162 4.27 1.43 11.63
C GLY A 162 4.47 2.94 11.64
N ASN A 163 5.65 3.44 11.26
CA ASN A 163 5.77 4.86 10.92
C ASN A 163 5.01 5.12 9.62
N ILE A 164 4.27 6.23 9.57
CA ILE A 164 3.43 6.57 8.44
C ILE A 164 4.10 7.69 7.66
N TYR A 165 4.21 7.53 6.37
CA TYR A 165 4.80 8.48 5.45
C TYR A 165 3.69 9.06 4.58
N LEU A 166 3.70 10.37 4.38
CA LEU A 166 2.67 11.09 3.64
C LEU A 166 3.32 11.99 2.60
N VAL A 167 2.76 11.99 1.39
CA VAL A 167 3.12 12.92 0.33
C VAL A 167 1.88 13.66 -0.18
N TYR A 168 2.02 14.95 -0.48
CA TYR A 168 0.95 15.79 -1.02
C TYR A 168 1.51 16.88 -1.95
N SER A 169 0.65 17.44 -2.80
CA SER A 169 0.97 18.65 -3.58
C SER A 169 0.34 19.87 -2.92
N GLY A 170 1.07 20.98 -2.91
CA GLY A 170 0.60 22.25 -2.36
C GLY A 170 1.15 23.41 -3.16
N LYS A 171 0.32 24.44 -3.36
CA LYS A 171 0.69 25.65 -4.07
C LYS A 171 1.54 26.55 -3.18
N GLU A 172 2.70 26.92 -3.68
CA GLU A 172 3.58 27.92 -3.07
C GLU A 172 3.82 29.01 -4.10
N SER A 173 3.33 30.23 -3.82
CA SER A 173 3.29 31.34 -4.77
C SER A 173 2.53 30.99 -6.06
N VAL A 174 3.23 30.79 -7.18
CA VAL A 174 2.67 30.52 -8.50
C VAL A 174 2.58 29.02 -8.80
N HIS A 175 3.43 28.19 -8.20
CA HIS A 175 3.62 26.80 -8.62
C HIS A 175 3.23 25.77 -7.56
N TYR A 176 2.70 24.63 -8.02
CA TYR A 176 2.52 23.46 -7.17
C TYR A 176 3.86 22.78 -6.89
N ASN A 177 4.04 22.40 -5.63
CA ASN A 177 5.22 21.71 -5.14
C ASN A 177 4.82 20.44 -4.37
N VAL A 178 5.69 19.45 -4.39
CA VAL A 178 5.50 18.19 -3.69
C VAL A 178 6.15 18.28 -2.32
N TYR A 179 5.40 17.91 -1.30
CA TYR A 179 5.82 17.93 0.10
C TYR A 179 5.69 16.55 0.73
N TYR A 180 6.58 16.28 1.66
CA TYR A 180 6.67 15.03 2.40
C TYR A 180 6.61 15.29 3.91
N LEU A 181 5.89 14.42 4.61
CA LEU A 181 5.82 14.37 6.07
C LEU A 181 5.90 12.91 6.52
N PHE A 182 6.28 12.72 7.78
CA PHE A 182 6.16 11.41 8.40
C PHE A 182 5.65 11.51 9.84
N PHE A 183 4.94 10.49 10.26
CA PHE A 183 4.47 10.25 11.61
C PHE A 183 5.36 9.20 12.25
N ASN A 184 5.98 9.57 13.36
CA ASN A 184 6.76 8.63 14.14
C ASN A 184 5.84 7.94 15.16
N THR A 185 5.68 6.63 15.02
CA THR A 185 4.75 5.86 15.86
C THR A 185 5.22 5.77 17.32
N PHE A 186 6.53 5.82 17.55
CA PHE A 186 7.12 5.73 18.89
C PHE A 186 6.80 6.96 19.75
N ASN A 187 6.96 8.17 19.18
CA ASN A 187 6.65 9.41 19.88
C ASN A 187 5.21 9.92 19.63
N LYS A 188 4.47 9.26 18.73
CA LYS A 188 3.10 9.56 18.32
C LYS A 188 2.92 10.99 17.80
N LYS A 189 3.87 11.48 17.00
CA LYS A 189 3.86 12.84 16.45
C LYS A 189 4.24 12.86 14.98
N TRP A 190 3.60 13.79 14.26
CA TRP A 190 4.03 14.22 12.94
C TRP A 190 5.30 15.05 13.04
N ALA A 191 6.16 14.95 12.02
CA ALA A 191 7.23 15.91 11.82
C ALA A 191 6.64 17.33 11.74
N PRO A 192 7.21 18.32 12.45
CA PRO A 192 6.60 19.64 12.58
C PRO A 192 6.62 20.46 11.29
N ASN A 193 7.58 20.18 10.39
CA ASN A 193 7.76 20.92 9.15
C ASN A 193 7.76 19.95 7.96
N PRO A 194 6.90 20.16 6.95
CA PRO A 194 6.95 19.42 5.71
C PRO A 194 8.28 19.63 4.99
N THR A 195 8.85 18.54 4.45
CA THR A 195 10.04 18.62 3.59
C THR A 195 9.58 18.84 2.15
N LYS A 196 10.05 19.91 1.51
CA LYS A 196 9.82 20.13 0.08
C LYS A 196 10.68 19.16 -0.75
N ILE A 197 10.02 18.33 -1.57
CA ILE A 197 10.66 17.28 -2.37
C ILE A 197 10.91 17.76 -3.80
N SER A 198 10.00 18.53 -4.38
CA SER A 198 10.21 19.11 -5.71
C SER A 198 11.15 20.32 -5.67
N SER A 199 11.96 20.49 -6.71
CA SER A 199 12.93 21.59 -6.82
C SER A 199 12.80 22.40 -8.12
N SER A 200 11.79 22.12 -8.94
CA SER A 200 11.58 22.80 -10.22
C SER A 200 10.73 24.07 -10.07
N PHE A 201 10.94 25.04 -10.96
CA PHE A 201 10.16 26.28 -11.09
C PHE A 201 8.93 26.10 -11.98
N VAL A 202 8.30 24.93 -11.92
CA VAL A 202 7.08 24.63 -12.65
C VAL A 202 6.15 23.81 -11.76
N ASP A 203 4.93 23.55 -12.20
CA ASP A 203 3.98 22.77 -11.41
C ASP A 203 4.44 21.33 -11.24
N ASN A 204 4.47 20.88 -9.99
CA ASN A 204 4.74 19.52 -9.59
C ASN A 204 3.44 18.91 -9.02
N ILE A 205 2.89 17.94 -9.73
CA ILE A 205 1.53 17.42 -9.50
C ILE A 205 1.54 15.89 -9.40
N LEU A 206 0.39 15.34 -8.99
CA LEU A 206 0.14 13.89 -8.91
C LEU A 206 1.26 13.14 -8.16
N PRO A 207 1.60 13.55 -6.92
CA PRO A 207 2.61 12.86 -6.14
C PRO A 207 2.14 11.43 -5.80
N TYR A 208 3.08 10.53 -5.58
CA TYR A 208 2.83 9.17 -5.10
C TYR A 208 3.98 8.74 -4.18
N ILE A 209 3.67 7.99 -3.12
CA ILE A 209 4.66 7.47 -2.17
C ILE A 209 4.58 5.95 -2.07
N PHE A 210 5.73 5.32 -1.94
CA PHE A 210 5.87 3.89 -1.70
C PHE A 210 7.04 3.64 -0.77
N VAL A 211 6.85 2.78 0.22
CA VAL A 211 7.90 2.32 1.14
C VAL A 211 8.19 0.88 0.80
N ASP A 212 9.39 0.55 0.35
CA ASP A 212 9.74 -0.82 -0.05
C ASP A 212 9.89 -1.76 1.18
N THR A 213 10.08 -3.05 0.93
CA THR A 213 10.30 -4.07 1.97
C THR A 213 11.61 -3.89 2.74
N GLN A 214 12.50 -2.99 2.29
CA GLN A 214 13.72 -2.58 3.01
C GLN A 214 13.55 -1.26 3.77
N ASN A 215 12.32 -0.74 3.85
CA ASN A 215 11.97 0.55 4.45
C ASN A 215 12.68 1.75 3.79
N ASN A 216 13.03 1.66 2.51
CA ASN A 216 13.38 2.82 1.71
C ASN A 216 12.09 3.54 1.30
N VAL A 217 12.10 4.87 1.35
CA VAL A 217 10.97 5.70 0.93
C VAL A 217 11.20 6.17 -0.49
N HIS A 218 10.20 6.00 -1.34
CA HIS A 218 10.20 6.34 -2.75
C HIS A 218 9.08 7.33 -3.05
N ILE A 219 9.40 8.43 -3.72
CA ILE A 219 8.43 9.45 -4.10
C ILE A 219 8.50 9.68 -5.61
N LEU A 220 7.35 9.58 -6.27
CA LEU A 220 7.13 9.89 -7.68
C LEU A 220 6.27 11.14 -7.80
N TRP A 221 6.48 11.93 -8.84
CA TRP A 221 5.61 13.05 -9.19
C TRP A 221 5.81 13.48 -10.64
N TYR A 222 4.85 14.20 -11.22
CA TYR A 222 5.01 14.80 -12.53
C TYR A 222 5.38 16.26 -12.44
N CYS A 223 6.34 16.65 -13.26
CA CYS A 223 6.74 18.03 -13.52
C CYS A 223 6.05 18.48 -14.82
N SER A 224 5.15 19.47 -14.75
CA SER A 224 4.41 19.98 -15.91
C SER A 224 5.13 21.19 -16.51
N ASN A 225 5.63 21.06 -17.75
CA ASN A 225 6.27 22.16 -18.48
C ASN A 225 5.65 22.27 -19.87
N ASN A 226 4.97 23.39 -20.16
CA ASN A 226 4.36 23.67 -21.47
C ASN A 226 3.46 22.55 -22.02
N GLY A 227 2.76 21.83 -21.13
CA GLY A 227 1.84 20.75 -21.49
C GLY A 227 2.49 19.37 -21.67
N GLU A 228 3.81 19.27 -21.52
CA GLU A 228 4.54 18.01 -21.33
C GLU A 228 4.66 17.67 -19.84
N TYR A 229 4.37 16.42 -19.50
CA TYR A 229 4.56 15.89 -18.16
C TYR A 229 5.83 15.04 -18.15
N LEU A 230 6.78 15.39 -17.28
CA LEU A 230 7.99 14.63 -17.04
C LEU A 230 7.89 13.94 -15.68
N LEU A 231 7.95 12.60 -15.67
CA LEU A 231 7.98 11.84 -14.43
C LEU A 231 9.32 12.04 -13.70
N LYS A 232 9.24 12.34 -12.42
CA LYS A 232 10.35 12.57 -11.51
C LYS A 232 10.30 11.57 -10.36
N TYR A 233 11.48 11.30 -9.80
CA TYR A 233 11.65 10.30 -8.76
C TYR A 233 12.75 10.68 -7.77
N LYS A 234 12.43 10.55 -6.48
CA LYS A 234 13.37 10.68 -5.37
C LYS A 234 13.25 9.49 -4.44
N ARG A 235 14.38 9.07 -3.88
CA ARG A 235 14.43 8.06 -2.82
C ARG A 235 15.11 8.59 -1.57
N PHE A 236 14.71 8.05 -0.45
CA PHE A 236 15.33 8.24 0.86
C PHE A 236 15.64 6.86 1.41
N SER A 237 16.93 6.58 1.64
CA SER A 237 17.36 5.29 2.17
C SER A 237 17.71 5.38 3.64
N SER A 238 17.35 4.35 4.40
CA SER A 238 17.72 4.17 5.79
C SER A 238 19.07 3.44 5.95
N ILE A 239 19.71 3.02 4.85
CA ILE A 239 20.95 2.22 4.81
C ILE A 239 21.89 2.74 3.70
N GLY A 240 23.18 2.40 3.76
CA GLY A 240 24.15 2.69 2.70
C GLY A 240 24.80 4.07 2.78
N GLU A 241 25.46 4.49 1.69
CA GLU A 241 26.21 5.76 1.64
C GLU A 241 25.28 6.99 1.64
N ASP A 242 24.10 6.87 1.04
CA ASP A 242 23.08 7.95 0.99
C ASP A 242 22.12 7.92 2.19
N LYS A 243 22.55 7.33 3.31
CA LYS A 243 21.69 7.16 4.49
C LYS A 243 21.14 8.51 4.96
N PHE A 244 19.83 8.56 5.17
CA PHE A 244 19.11 9.74 5.65
C PHE A 244 19.15 10.97 4.74
N HIS A 245 19.45 10.80 3.45
CA HIS A 245 19.43 11.88 2.46
C HIS A 245 18.48 11.56 1.32
N TRP A 246 17.76 12.58 0.85
CA TRP A 246 16.96 12.48 -0.36
C TRP A 246 17.86 12.54 -1.59
N ARG A 247 17.76 11.54 -2.46
CA ARG A 247 18.49 11.47 -3.72
C ARG A 247 17.53 11.43 -4.89
N GLU A 248 17.65 12.40 -5.79
CA GLU A 248 16.95 12.38 -7.08
C GLU A 248 17.68 11.43 -8.02
N ILE A 249 16.96 10.46 -8.56
CA ILE A 249 17.48 9.51 -9.54
C ILE A 249 16.81 9.85 -10.87
N LYS A 250 17.62 10.01 -11.92
CA LYS A 250 17.10 10.30 -13.26
C LYS A 250 16.42 9.04 -13.79
N LEU A 251 15.14 9.17 -14.11
CA LEU A 251 14.43 8.18 -14.89
C LEU A 251 14.74 8.35 -16.40
N PRO A 252 14.54 7.31 -17.22
CA PRO A 252 14.46 7.48 -18.68
C PRO A 252 13.49 8.62 -19.04
N LYS A 253 13.69 9.26 -20.20
CA LYS A 253 12.79 10.35 -20.62
C LYS A 253 11.39 9.79 -20.82
N ILE A 254 10.51 10.08 -19.87
CA ILE A 254 9.11 9.67 -19.87
C ILE A 254 8.29 10.92 -20.11
N THR A 255 7.52 10.92 -21.19
CA THR A 255 6.67 12.05 -21.55
C THR A 255 5.22 11.65 -21.51
N GLY A 256 4.41 12.49 -20.87
CA GLY A 256 2.98 12.43 -21.03
C GLY A 256 2.26 11.59 -20.00
N SER A 257 0.93 11.73 -20.09
CA SER A 257 -0.10 11.30 -19.14
C SER A 257 -0.38 12.23 -17.98
N ASN A 258 -1.67 12.33 -17.66
CA ASN A 258 -2.22 13.01 -16.50
C ASN A 258 -2.74 12.00 -15.46
N SER A 259 -2.18 10.78 -15.46
CA SER A 259 -2.53 9.71 -14.52
C SER A 259 -1.39 9.45 -13.54
N HIS A 260 -1.72 8.95 -12.35
CA HIS A 260 -0.74 8.72 -11.30
C HIS A 260 0.32 7.70 -11.72
N ALA A 261 1.60 8.00 -11.54
CA ALA A 261 2.60 6.93 -11.61
C ALA A 261 2.54 6.14 -10.30
N LEU A 262 2.51 4.81 -10.41
CA LEU A 262 2.42 3.90 -9.27
C LEU A 262 3.76 3.22 -9.08
N MET A 263 4.07 2.83 -7.85
CA MET A 263 5.20 1.99 -7.53
C MET A 263 4.73 0.76 -6.76
N LEU A 264 5.37 -0.37 -7.05
CA LEU A 264 5.15 -1.65 -6.39
C LEU A 264 6.44 -2.46 -6.34
N GLU A 265 6.45 -3.48 -5.50
CA GLU A 265 7.57 -4.40 -5.35
C GLU A 265 7.10 -5.84 -5.56
N LYS A 266 7.77 -6.54 -6.47
CA LYS A 266 7.53 -7.95 -6.78
C LYS A 266 8.85 -8.68 -6.96
N TYR A 267 8.99 -9.82 -6.28
CA TYR A 267 10.18 -10.67 -6.39
C TYR A 267 11.48 -9.90 -6.10
N ASN A 268 11.46 -9.02 -5.10
CA ASN A 268 12.56 -8.11 -4.73
C ASN A 268 12.98 -7.11 -5.83
N ARG A 269 12.12 -6.87 -6.81
CA ARG A 269 12.31 -5.84 -7.83
C ARG A 269 11.28 -4.75 -7.62
N LEU A 270 11.70 -3.49 -7.77
CA LEU A 270 10.78 -2.38 -7.78
C LEU A 270 10.29 -2.14 -9.21
N ASN A 271 9.02 -1.86 -9.35
CA ASN A 271 8.37 -1.53 -10.60
C ASN A 271 7.74 -0.14 -10.50
N ILE A 272 7.89 0.69 -11.52
CA ILE A 272 7.09 1.91 -11.70
C ILE A 272 6.14 1.67 -12.87
N LEU A 273 4.84 1.74 -12.60
CA LEU A 273 3.79 1.66 -13.60
C LEU A 273 3.28 3.06 -13.93
N TYR A 274 3.23 3.41 -15.20
CA TYR A 274 2.60 4.66 -15.65
C TYR A 274 1.83 4.44 -16.95
N ALA A 275 0.65 5.03 -17.05
CA ALA A 275 -0.11 4.99 -18.30
C ALA A 275 0.43 6.08 -19.22
N GLU A 276 0.62 5.83 -20.51
CA GLU A 276 0.82 6.86 -21.53
C GLU A 276 -0.07 6.52 -22.73
N ARG A 277 -0.95 7.45 -23.13
CA ARG A 277 -1.94 7.26 -24.20
C ARG A 277 -2.87 6.07 -23.92
N ASN A 278 -2.61 4.92 -24.56
CA ASN A 278 -3.37 3.69 -24.47
C ASN A 278 -2.48 2.50 -24.05
N GLU A 279 -1.35 2.78 -23.40
CA GLU A 279 -0.42 1.75 -22.94
C GLU A 279 -0.07 2.01 -21.47
N ILE A 280 0.10 0.95 -20.69
CA ILE A 280 0.74 0.98 -19.38
C ILE A 280 2.19 0.55 -19.59
N TYR A 281 3.12 1.39 -19.17
CA TYR A 281 4.55 1.14 -19.21
C TYR A 281 5.03 0.70 -17.83
N ASN A 282 6.06 -0.15 -17.80
CA ASN A 282 6.65 -0.68 -16.58
C ASN A 282 8.17 -0.51 -16.59
N LEU A 283 8.66 0.33 -15.68
CA LEU A 283 10.09 0.47 -15.41
C LEU A 283 10.47 -0.44 -14.25
N VAL A 284 11.63 -1.08 -14.34
CA VAL A 284 12.11 -2.00 -13.31
C VAL A 284 13.44 -1.54 -12.74
N SER A 285 13.57 -1.74 -11.44
CA SER A 285 14.82 -1.58 -10.70
C SER A 285 15.15 -2.87 -9.95
N ASN A 286 16.38 -3.35 -10.14
CA ASN A 286 16.95 -4.51 -9.44
C ASN A 286 17.86 -4.11 -8.27
N ASP A 287 17.96 -2.81 -7.98
CA ASP A 287 18.92 -2.24 -7.03
C ASP A 287 18.25 -1.26 -6.04
N HIS A 288 17.00 -1.57 -5.67
CA HIS A 288 16.18 -0.80 -4.73
C HIS A 288 16.00 0.68 -5.16
N GLY A 289 15.89 0.90 -6.46
CA GLY A 289 15.63 2.21 -7.06
C GLY A 289 16.86 3.09 -7.26
N ASN A 290 18.07 2.52 -7.29
CA ASN A 290 19.27 3.28 -7.67
C ASN A 290 19.35 3.49 -9.19
N SER A 291 18.84 2.54 -9.97
CA SER A 291 18.75 2.60 -11.43
C SER A 291 17.42 2.03 -11.93
N TRP A 292 17.01 2.45 -13.13
CA TRP A 292 15.74 2.09 -13.74
C TRP A 292 15.90 1.82 -15.22
N ILE A 293 15.28 0.74 -15.70
CA ILE A 293 15.19 0.39 -17.12
C ILE A 293 13.75 0.14 -17.51
N LEU A 294 13.39 0.42 -18.76
CA LEU A 294 12.09 0.03 -19.30
C LEU A 294 12.12 -1.46 -19.63
N GLU A 295 11.28 -2.26 -18.97
CA GLU A 295 11.19 -3.71 -19.19
C GLU A 295 10.15 -4.02 -20.27
N ASP A 296 8.92 -3.57 -20.07
CA ASP A 296 7.80 -3.89 -20.96
C ASP A 296 6.70 -2.81 -20.95
N LYS A 297 5.68 -3.05 -21.78
CA LYS A 297 4.46 -2.26 -21.86
C LYS A 297 3.27 -3.12 -22.25
N THR A 298 2.09 -2.76 -21.78
CA THR A 298 0.83 -3.48 -22.03
C THR A 298 -0.22 -2.51 -22.59
N SER A 299 -0.91 -2.91 -23.66
CA SER A 299 -2.00 -2.11 -24.23
C SER A 299 -3.21 -2.07 -23.28
N ILE A 300 -3.79 -0.89 -23.11
CA ILE A 300 -5.06 -0.70 -22.40
C ILE A 300 -6.19 -1.14 -23.33
N VAL A 301 -6.74 -2.33 -23.07
CA VAL A 301 -7.80 -2.92 -23.90
C VAL A 301 -9.20 -2.54 -23.42
N ASN A 302 -9.36 -2.29 -22.12
CA ASN A 302 -10.65 -2.06 -21.47
C ASN A 302 -10.72 -0.66 -20.85
N HIS A 303 -11.89 -0.03 -20.95
CA HIS A 303 -12.17 1.27 -20.32
C HIS A 303 -13.46 1.22 -19.51
N PRO A 304 -13.57 1.97 -18.39
CA PRO A 304 -12.56 2.88 -17.84
C PRO A 304 -11.36 2.16 -17.21
N LEU A 305 -10.25 2.87 -17.07
CA LEU A 305 -9.08 2.40 -16.32
C LEU A 305 -9.36 2.56 -14.82
N TYR A 306 -9.07 1.54 -14.03
CA TYR A 306 -9.24 1.58 -12.58
C TYR A 306 -7.89 1.75 -11.88
N LEU A 307 -7.87 2.63 -10.88
CA LEU A 307 -6.83 2.66 -9.86
C LEU A 307 -7.34 1.79 -8.71
N VAL A 308 -6.77 0.59 -8.59
CA VAL A 308 -7.20 -0.41 -7.62
C VAL A 308 -6.25 -0.37 -6.43
N GLN A 309 -6.76 -0.04 -5.25
CA GLN A 309 -6.04 -0.26 -4.01
C GLN A 309 -5.99 -1.76 -3.76
N TYR A 310 -4.79 -2.30 -3.64
CA TYR A 310 -4.55 -3.74 -3.66
C TYR A 310 -4.00 -4.21 -2.32
N TYR A 311 -4.62 -5.24 -1.75
CA TYR A 311 -4.14 -5.91 -0.56
C TYR A 311 -4.09 -7.41 -0.81
N ASN A 312 -2.98 -8.06 -0.47
CA ASN A 312 -2.86 -9.50 -0.59
C ASN A 312 -2.06 -10.08 0.58
N LEU A 313 -2.76 -10.78 1.47
CA LEU A 313 -2.15 -11.48 2.62
C LEU A 313 -1.58 -12.85 2.26
N SER A 314 -1.99 -13.44 1.14
CA SER A 314 -1.43 -14.71 0.66
C SER A 314 -0.01 -14.56 0.13
N LEU A 315 0.39 -13.35 -0.27
CA LEU A 315 1.74 -13.08 -0.76
C LEU A 315 2.74 -12.99 0.39
N ASN A 316 3.95 -13.50 0.13
CA ASN A 316 5.06 -13.34 1.05
C ASN A 316 5.47 -11.86 1.12
N ARG A 317 5.06 -11.18 2.20
CA ARG A 317 5.37 -9.76 2.46
C ARG A 317 6.87 -9.44 2.42
N LEU A 318 7.76 -10.41 2.59
CA LEU A 318 9.21 -10.19 2.52
C LEU A 318 9.71 -9.90 1.10
N ARG A 319 8.93 -10.19 0.06
CA ARG A 319 9.35 -10.04 -1.34
C ARG A 319 8.33 -9.34 -2.24
N HIS A 320 7.18 -9.01 -1.67
CA HIS A 320 6.04 -8.45 -2.38
C HIS A 320 5.40 -7.35 -1.53
N LYS A 321 5.27 -6.17 -2.12
CA LYS A 321 4.46 -5.09 -1.56
C LYS A 321 3.81 -4.30 -2.69
N ILE A 322 2.49 -4.26 -2.68
CA ILE A 322 1.69 -3.59 -3.69
C ILE A 322 0.63 -2.81 -2.94
N ASN A 323 0.59 -1.49 -3.12
CA ASN A 323 -0.44 -0.63 -2.52
C ASN A 323 -1.54 -0.32 -3.54
N HIS A 324 -1.14 -0.08 -4.78
CA HIS A 324 -2.04 0.26 -5.88
C HIS A 324 -1.63 -0.46 -7.15
N TYR A 325 -2.60 -0.69 -8.02
CA TYR A 325 -2.41 -1.31 -9.32
C TYR A 325 -3.33 -0.68 -10.36
N TYR A 326 -2.91 -0.71 -11.62
CA TYR A 326 -3.78 -0.38 -12.74
C TYR A 326 -4.55 -1.61 -13.18
N GLY A 327 -5.88 -1.51 -13.21
CA GLY A 327 -6.71 -2.64 -13.60
C GLY A 327 -7.89 -2.28 -14.48
N SER A 328 -8.55 -3.31 -14.99
CA SER A 328 -9.88 -3.22 -15.57
C SER A 328 -10.83 -4.10 -14.78
N ILE A 329 -12.01 -3.55 -14.50
CA ILE A 329 -13.08 -4.24 -13.78
C ILE A 329 -14.26 -4.34 -14.74
N ASP A 330 -14.61 -5.56 -15.11
CA ASP A 330 -15.87 -5.89 -15.77
C ASP A 330 -16.82 -6.54 -14.74
N LYS A 331 -18.12 -6.63 -15.06
CA LYS A 331 -19.12 -7.35 -14.27
C LYS A 331 -18.73 -8.81 -13.99
N ALA A 332 -17.79 -9.36 -14.76
CA ALA A 332 -17.39 -10.75 -14.73
C ALA A 332 -15.90 -11.03 -14.47
N SER A 333 -15.00 -10.05 -14.33
CA SER A 333 -13.60 -10.29 -13.95
C SER A 333 -12.87 -9.02 -13.51
N ILE A 334 -11.78 -9.20 -12.76
CA ILE A 334 -10.77 -8.17 -12.55
C ILE A 334 -9.46 -8.60 -13.21
N SER A 335 -8.86 -7.69 -13.97
CA SER A 335 -7.54 -7.89 -14.58
C SER A 335 -6.62 -6.74 -14.25
N PHE A 336 -5.34 -7.05 -14.11
CA PHE A 336 -4.30 -6.13 -13.69
C PHE A 336 -3.27 -5.97 -14.81
N TYR A 337 -2.92 -4.73 -15.16
CA TYR A 337 -2.01 -4.45 -16.28
C TYR A 337 -0.53 -4.64 -15.91
N CYS A 338 0.27 -5.24 -16.79
CA CYS A 338 1.65 -5.63 -16.48
C CYS A 338 1.72 -6.65 -15.32
N ASP A 339 0.69 -7.47 -15.17
CA ASP A 339 0.65 -8.66 -14.33
C ASP A 339 0.04 -9.81 -15.12
N ASP A 340 0.52 -11.03 -14.92
CA ASP A 340 -0.15 -12.24 -15.45
C ASP A 340 -1.34 -12.66 -14.57
N PHE A 341 -1.72 -11.84 -13.59
CA PHE A 341 -2.76 -12.14 -12.62
C PHE A 341 -4.15 -11.73 -13.13
N HIS A 342 -5.00 -12.74 -13.33
CA HIS A 342 -6.40 -12.60 -13.73
C HIS A 342 -7.31 -13.34 -12.73
N GLU A 343 -8.41 -12.71 -12.32
CA GLU A 343 -9.48 -13.39 -11.56
C GLU A 343 -10.83 -13.27 -12.27
N ASP A 344 -11.40 -14.43 -12.61
CA ASP A 344 -12.70 -14.55 -13.26
C ASP A 344 -13.84 -14.65 -12.22
N LEU A 345 -14.85 -13.78 -12.31
CA LEU A 345 -16.08 -13.79 -11.49
C LEU A 345 -17.12 -14.85 -11.96
N LYS A 346 -16.80 -15.72 -12.93
CA LYS A 346 -17.77 -16.66 -13.53
C LYS A 346 -17.36 -18.13 -13.66
N GLU A 347 -16.15 -18.53 -13.29
CA GLU A 347 -15.77 -19.94 -13.40
C GLU A 347 -16.26 -20.79 -12.21
N PHE A 348 -17.56 -21.07 -12.21
CA PHE A 348 -18.09 -22.26 -11.52
C PHE A 348 -19.24 -22.95 -12.26
N ASN A 349 -19.84 -22.29 -13.26
CA ASN A 349 -21.02 -22.83 -13.94
C ASN A 349 -20.71 -23.82 -15.08
N GLU A 350 -19.47 -23.94 -15.55
CA GLU A 350 -19.13 -24.93 -16.59
C GLU A 350 -18.59 -26.25 -16.03
N PHE A 351 -17.96 -26.26 -14.85
CA PHE A 351 -17.52 -27.51 -14.20
C PHE A 351 -18.69 -28.33 -13.64
N LYS A 352 -19.78 -27.70 -13.17
CA LYS A 352 -20.97 -28.43 -12.71
C LYS A 352 -21.86 -28.97 -13.85
N ALA A 353 -21.87 -28.31 -15.01
CA ALA A 353 -22.67 -28.76 -16.14
C ALA A 353 -22.06 -29.98 -16.85
N ALA A 354 -20.73 -30.12 -16.82
CA ALA A 354 -20.02 -31.29 -17.32
C ALA A 354 -20.10 -32.50 -16.37
N SER A 355 -20.13 -32.27 -15.05
CA SER A 355 -20.22 -33.36 -14.06
C SER A 355 -21.63 -33.89 -13.80
N LEU A 356 -22.69 -33.25 -14.33
CA LEU A 356 -24.09 -33.66 -14.15
C LEU A 356 -24.76 -34.21 -15.43
N LYS A 357 -24.02 -34.36 -16.52
CA LYS A 357 -24.51 -34.95 -17.79
C LYS A 357 -23.90 -36.30 -18.15
N GLY A 358 -23.12 -36.91 -17.26
CA GLY A 358 -22.38 -38.14 -17.53
C GLY A 358 -22.64 -39.28 -16.55
N GLU A 359 -23.85 -39.46 -16.03
CA GLU A 359 -24.21 -40.66 -15.26
C GLU A 359 -25.63 -41.11 -15.60
N LYS A 360 -25.74 -41.82 -16.73
CA LYS A 360 -26.72 -42.85 -17.04
C LYS A 360 -26.32 -43.42 -18.40
N ASP A 361 -25.49 -44.46 -18.37
CA ASP A 361 -25.77 -45.73 -19.06
C ASP A 361 -24.57 -46.69 -19.04
N SER A 362 -24.92 -47.95 -18.80
CA SER A 362 -24.19 -49.20 -19.07
C SER A 362 -23.01 -49.62 -18.19
N VAL A 363 -23.33 -50.61 -17.36
CA VAL A 363 -22.44 -51.67 -16.86
C VAL A 363 -22.17 -52.65 -18.00
N LYS A 364 -20.90 -52.93 -18.32
CA LYS A 364 -20.28 -54.27 -18.49
C LYS A 364 -18.98 -54.23 -19.32
N ASP A 365 -18.03 -55.03 -18.83
CA ASP A 365 -16.95 -55.75 -19.55
C ASP A 365 -15.83 -54.95 -20.23
N ASP A 366 -14.64 -54.97 -19.62
CA ASP A 366 -13.46 -55.72 -20.10
C ASP A 366 -12.11 -55.19 -19.55
N ILE A 367 -11.58 -55.93 -18.58
CA ILE A 367 -10.23 -56.52 -18.47
C ILE A 367 -9.05 -55.86 -19.24
N LYS A 368 -7.93 -55.75 -18.49
CA LYS A 368 -6.48 -55.64 -18.87
C LYS A 368 -5.88 -54.24 -19.07
N ASP A 369 -5.14 -53.78 -18.06
CA ASP A 369 -3.66 -53.80 -18.04
C ASP A 369 -3.11 -52.77 -17.03
N SER A 370 -2.53 -53.26 -15.92
CA SER A 370 -1.44 -52.57 -15.19
C SER A 370 -0.99 -53.42 -13.99
N ILE A 371 -0.06 -54.34 -14.26
CA ILE A 371 0.85 -54.88 -13.26
C ILE A 371 2.27 -54.62 -13.78
N ASN A 372 3.16 -54.20 -12.88
CA ASN A 372 4.60 -53.98 -13.00
C ASN A 372 5.04 -52.57 -13.42
N LEU A 373 5.59 -51.80 -12.47
CA LEU A 373 7.05 -51.75 -12.25
C LEU A 373 7.35 -50.79 -11.08
N GLU A 374 7.21 -51.28 -9.85
CA GLU A 374 8.13 -50.88 -8.78
C GLU A 374 9.48 -51.59 -9.03
N GLU A 375 10.56 -50.96 -8.57
CA GLU A 375 11.97 -51.36 -8.70
C GLU A 375 12.71 -50.94 -9.99
N LYS A 376 13.09 -49.65 -10.04
CA LYS A 376 14.49 -49.27 -10.33
C LYS A 376 14.90 -48.09 -9.48
N GLU A 377 15.27 -48.39 -8.24
CA GLU A 377 16.16 -47.54 -7.45
C GLU A 377 17.55 -47.43 -8.11
N ASN A 378 18.16 -46.27 -7.89
CA ASN A 378 19.60 -45.97 -7.92
C ASN A 378 20.31 -45.90 -9.28
N LYS A 379 20.47 -44.65 -9.78
CA LYS A 379 21.78 -43.98 -9.96
C LYS A 379 21.62 -42.59 -10.60
N ALA A 380 21.66 -41.53 -9.79
CA ALA A 380 22.22 -40.21 -10.13
C ALA A 380 22.04 -39.22 -8.96
N LYS A 381 22.95 -39.24 -7.97
CA LYS A 381 23.14 -38.12 -7.04
C LYS A 381 24.58 -37.67 -7.16
N SER A 382 24.81 -36.49 -7.74
CA SER A 382 26.09 -35.79 -7.72
C SER A 382 25.92 -34.34 -7.28
N GLN A 383 26.63 -34.03 -6.19
CA GLN A 383 27.31 -32.77 -5.85
C GLN A 383 26.58 -31.44 -5.55
N ALA A 384 25.30 -31.21 -5.86
CA ALA A 384 24.67 -29.91 -5.59
C ALA A 384 24.37 -29.54 -4.10
N PRO A 385 24.03 -30.47 -3.17
CA PRO A 385 23.54 -30.06 -1.84
C PRO A 385 24.62 -29.84 -0.76
N LYS A 386 25.90 -30.08 -1.04
CA LYS A 386 26.97 -29.95 -0.04
C LYS A 386 27.51 -28.53 0.09
N ASP A 387 27.58 -27.79 -1.02
CA ASP A 387 28.15 -26.43 -1.04
C ASP A 387 27.20 -25.41 -0.41
N GLU A 388 25.88 -25.56 -0.59
CA GLU A 388 24.87 -24.78 0.13
C GLU A 388 24.91 -25.05 1.64
N LEU A 389 25.13 -26.31 2.04
CA LEU A 389 25.19 -26.68 3.44
C LEU A 389 26.45 -26.12 4.14
N GLU A 390 27.58 -26.07 3.44
CA GLU A 390 28.80 -25.42 3.97
C GLU A 390 28.65 -23.90 4.06
N LYS A 391 28.02 -23.27 3.07
CA LYS A 391 27.73 -21.83 3.11
C LYS A 391 26.82 -21.47 4.28
N LEU A 392 25.74 -22.21 4.48
CA LEU A 392 24.83 -22.06 5.63
C LEU A 392 25.54 -22.23 6.97
N LYS A 393 26.47 -23.19 7.09
CA LYS A 393 27.26 -23.37 8.32
C LYS A 393 28.17 -22.17 8.58
N LYS A 394 28.77 -21.59 7.55
CA LYS A 394 29.63 -20.41 7.69
C LYS A 394 28.81 -19.19 8.14
N ASP A 395 27.65 -18.96 7.53
CA ASP A 395 26.75 -17.86 7.88
C ASP A 395 26.24 -17.99 9.33
N LEU A 396 25.98 -19.22 9.79
CA LEU A 396 25.57 -19.50 11.17
C LEU A 396 26.67 -19.18 12.20
N VAL A 397 27.93 -19.44 11.86
CA VAL A 397 29.08 -19.10 12.71
C VAL A 397 29.25 -17.59 12.80
N GLU A 398 29.13 -16.89 11.68
CA GLU A 398 29.24 -15.42 11.63
C GLU A 398 28.14 -14.75 12.44
N LEU A 399 26.89 -15.20 12.30
CA LEU A 399 25.77 -14.73 13.12
C LEU A 399 26.01 -14.97 14.62
N LYS A 400 26.56 -16.13 14.99
CA LYS A 400 26.86 -16.44 16.39
C LYS A 400 27.88 -15.49 17.00
N ASP A 401 28.87 -15.07 16.21
CA ASP A 401 29.89 -14.12 16.67
C ASP A 401 29.37 -12.69 16.70
N GLN A 402 28.52 -12.28 15.76
CA GLN A 402 27.79 -11.00 15.83
C GLN A 402 26.92 -10.92 17.10
N VAL A 403 26.21 -12.00 17.45
CA VAL A 403 25.40 -12.06 18.68
C VAL A 403 26.27 -11.92 19.93
N LYS A 404 27.50 -12.47 19.94
CA LYS A 404 28.45 -12.26 21.06
C LYS A 404 28.88 -10.80 21.18
N LEU A 405 29.17 -10.13 20.06
CA LEU A 405 29.53 -8.72 20.04
C LEU A 405 28.39 -7.85 20.59
N ILE A 406 27.16 -8.07 20.11
CA ILE A 406 25.96 -7.36 20.59
C ILE A 406 25.76 -7.57 22.09
N LYS A 407 25.96 -8.80 22.61
CA LYS A 407 25.88 -9.06 24.06
C LYS A 407 26.92 -8.27 24.86
N LYS A 408 28.13 -8.09 24.32
CA LYS A 408 29.18 -7.29 24.95
C LYS A 408 28.80 -5.81 24.97
N ASP A 409 28.24 -5.29 23.89
CA ASP A 409 27.79 -3.90 23.79
C ASP A 409 26.61 -3.61 24.72
N ILE A 410 25.64 -4.52 24.81
CA ILE A 410 24.53 -4.42 25.77
C ILE A 410 25.06 -4.36 27.21
N LYS A 411 26.07 -5.17 27.54
CA LYS A 411 26.69 -5.14 28.87
C LYS A 411 27.36 -3.78 29.14
N LEU A 412 28.11 -3.25 28.16
CA LEU A 412 28.74 -1.93 28.27
C LEU A 412 27.71 -0.80 28.45
N ILE A 413 26.59 -0.84 27.73
CA ILE A 413 25.51 0.13 27.85
C ILE A 413 24.87 0.05 29.24
N LYS A 414 24.65 -1.17 29.75
CA LYS A 414 24.10 -1.38 31.09
C LYS A 414 25.02 -0.81 32.18
N ASP A 415 26.32 -1.03 32.09
CA ASP A 415 27.31 -0.50 33.03
C ASP A 415 27.37 1.04 32.98
N LYS A 416 27.22 1.64 31.78
CA LYS A 416 27.13 3.09 31.63
C LYS A 416 25.84 3.66 32.24
N LEU A 417 24.71 2.98 32.08
CA LEU A 417 23.44 3.39 32.67
C LEU A 417 23.49 3.36 34.21
N GLN A 418 24.07 2.31 34.80
CA GLN A 418 24.26 2.24 36.25
C GLN A 418 25.14 3.38 36.77
N ASN A 419 26.25 3.69 36.08
CA ASN A 419 27.09 4.84 36.42
C ASN A 419 26.34 6.18 36.34
N ILE A 420 25.44 6.35 35.38
CA ILE A 420 24.60 7.55 35.24
C ILE A 420 23.60 7.63 36.40
N GLU A 421 22.96 6.51 36.76
CA GLU A 421 22.01 6.44 37.88
C GLU A 421 22.68 6.73 39.24
N GLU A 422 23.90 6.25 39.47
CA GLU A 422 24.65 6.57 40.68
C GLU A 422 25.03 8.05 40.74
N ARG A 423 25.44 8.65 39.61
CA ARG A 423 25.74 10.08 39.53
C ARG A 423 24.51 10.97 39.76
N THR A 424 23.33 10.58 39.28
CA THR A 424 22.09 11.32 39.53
C THR A 424 21.61 11.18 40.97
N LYS A 425 21.75 10.00 41.59
CA LYS A 425 21.47 9.83 43.03
C LYS A 425 22.39 10.68 43.91
N ASN A 426 23.69 10.73 43.61
CA ASN A 426 24.66 11.57 44.34
C ASN A 426 24.38 13.08 44.18
N ARG A 427 23.93 13.52 42.99
CA ARG A 427 23.49 14.91 42.78
C ARG A 427 22.22 15.27 43.56
N MET A 428 21.27 14.34 43.69
CA MET A 428 20.07 14.56 44.51
C MET A 428 20.36 14.56 46.03
N GLY A 429 21.43 13.89 46.48
CA GLY A 429 21.90 13.97 47.87
C GLY A 429 22.45 15.35 48.25
N PHE A 430 23.17 16.01 47.34
CA PHE A 430 23.72 17.35 47.57
C PHE A 430 22.67 18.47 47.64
N LEU A 431 21.49 18.28 47.00
CA LEU A 431 20.40 19.26 47.03
C LEU A 431 19.54 19.20 48.32
N LYS A 432 19.76 18.22 49.21
CA LYS A 432 19.04 18.09 50.48
C LYS A 432 19.71 18.78 51.68
N ILE A 433 20.86 19.43 51.50
CA ILE A 433 21.54 20.22 52.56
C ILE A 433 21.45 21.70 52.21
N LYS A 434 20.26 22.27 52.38
CA LYS A 434 19.99 23.71 52.62
C LYS A 434 18.52 23.83 52.99
N LYS A 435 18.23 23.56 54.26
CA LYS A 435 17.06 24.06 54.97
C LYS A 435 17.53 24.57 56.31
#